data_AF-A0A7L3M422-F1
#
_entry.id   AF-A0A7L3M422-F1
#
_cell.length_a   1.000
_cell.length_b   1.000
_cell.length_c   1.000
_cell.angle_alpha   90.00
_cell.angle_beta   90.00
_cell.angle_gamma   90.00
#
_symmetry.space_group_name_H-M   'P 1'
#
loop_
_entity.id
_entity.type
_entity.pdbx_description
1 polymer ?
#
loop_
_entity_poly.entity_id
_entity_poly.type
_entity_poly.pdbx_seq_one_letter_code
_entity_poly.pdbx_strand_id
1 'polypeptide(L)'
;MATAPSRRAPRASPLPGSVAMAAGLVLALETYRGRDRLVRTLCYGCQLAGGALAGPQASPSGLAGSLLAVSAQLNACRTALRLFDDLAMLSYSRSYGLGPKDEDGLVRGLSVLCNVANQLYYPCEHVAWAADAGVLPIGSQRWWTLSTGLWAFSLLLGILR
;
A
#
# COMPACT_ATOMS: atom_id res chain seq x y z
N MET A 1 -30.64 55.24 19.74
CA MET A 1 -29.48 54.57 19.10
C MET A 1 -28.85 53.68 20.16
N ALA A 2 -29.26 52.41 20.25
CA ALA A 2 -28.82 51.47 21.28
C ALA A 2 -28.08 50.31 20.60
N THR A 3 -26.78 50.19 20.89
CA THR A 3 -25.90 49.14 20.39
C THR A 3 -26.03 47.90 21.27
N ALA A 4 -26.39 46.76 20.67
CA ALA A 4 -26.47 45.47 21.35
C ALA A 4 -25.06 44.90 21.64
N PRO A 5 -24.83 44.22 22.78
CA PRO A 5 -23.54 43.64 23.09
C PRO A 5 -23.31 42.34 22.31
N SER A 6 -22.21 42.29 21.57
CA SER A 6 -21.71 41.10 20.88
C SER A 6 -21.38 39.99 21.90
N ARG A 7 -22.14 38.90 21.90
CA ARG A 7 -21.81 37.67 22.64
C ARG A 7 -20.61 36.99 21.95
N ARG A 8 -19.43 37.06 22.55
CA ARG A 8 -18.30 36.20 22.19
C ARG A 8 -18.69 34.74 22.42
N ALA A 9 -18.65 33.94 21.35
CA ALA A 9 -18.75 32.49 21.46
C ALA A 9 -17.60 31.94 22.31
N PRO A 10 -17.83 30.93 23.16
CA PRO A 10 -16.77 30.31 23.94
C PRO A 10 -15.76 29.63 23.01
N ARG A 11 -14.47 29.98 23.15
CA ARG A 11 -13.37 29.24 22.52
C ARG A 11 -13.35 27.83 23.12
N ALA A 12 -13.63 26.82 22.30
CA ALA A 12 -13.39 25.43 22.66
C ALA A 12 -11.92 25.26 23.06
N SER A 13 -11.67 24.75 24.26
CA SER A 13 -10.32 24.40 24.69
C SER A 13 -9.79 23.25 23.81
N PRO A 14 -8.53 23.31 23.35
CA PRO A 14 -7.95 22.22 22.59
C PRO A 14 -7.93 20.95 23.45
N LEU A 15 -8.36 19.83 22.86
CA LEU A 15 -8.34 18.52 23.51
C LEU A 15 -6.89 18.16 23.91
N PRO A 16 -6.71 17.36 24.98
CA PRO A 16 -5.40 16.83 25.34
C PRO A 16 -4.76 16.14 24.14
N GLY A 17 -3.45 16.32 23.92
CA GLY A 17 -2.77 15.84 22.71
C GLY A 17 -2.94 14.34 22.43
N SER A 18 -2.98 13.51 23.48
CA SER A 18 -3.24 12.07 23.36
C SER A 18 -4.65 11.75 22.86
N VAL A 19 -5.66 12.51 23.31
CA VAL A 19 -7.06 12.37 22.89
C VAL A 19 -7.22 12.85 21.44
N ALA A 20 -6.54 13.94 21.07
CA ALA A 20 -6.53 14.43 19.70
C ALA A 20 -5.88 13.44 18.72
N MET A 21 -4.76 12.81 19.11
CA MET A 21 -4.12 11.76 18.31
C MET A 21 -5.00 10.52 18.17
N ALA A 22 -5.64 10.07 19.25
CA ALA A 22 -6.56 8.94 19.22
C ALA A 22 -7.77 9.23 18.31
N ALA A 23 -8.37 10.43 18.43
CA ALA A 23 -9.47 10.85 17.57
C ALA A 23 -9.03 10.93 16.08
N GLY A 24 -7.85 11.48 15.80
CA GLY A 24 -7.29 11.52 14.45
C GLY A 24 -7.03 10.13 13.86
N LEU A 25 -6.56 9.19 14.69
CA LEU A 25 -6.37 7.79 14.29
C LEU A 25 -7.72 7.12 13.97
N VAL A 26 -8.74 7.32 14.82
CA VAL A 26 -10.08 6.79 14.57
C VAL A 26 -10.63 7.32 13.24
N LEU A 27 -10.56 8.64 13.01
CA LEU A 27 -11.00 9.25 11.76
C LEU A 27 -10.24 8.72 10.54
N ALA A 28 -8.92 8.49 10.66
CA ALA A 28 -8.14 7.87 9.59
C ALA A 28 -8.62 6.44 9.32
N LEU A 29 -8.83 5.64 10.38
CA LEU A 29 -9.30 4.26 10.30
C LEU A 29 -10.73 4.14 9.76
N GLU A 30 -11.56 5.16 9.80
CA GLU A 30 -12.87 5.14 9.16
C GLU A 30 -12.78 5.18 7.63
N THR A 31 -11.67 5.67 7.08
CA THR A 31 -11.46 5.75 5.63
C THR A 31 -10.76 4.50 5.08
N TYR A 32 -11.16 4.05 3.88
CA TYR A 32 -10.46 2.96 3.17
C TYR A 32 -8.95 3.25 3.02
N ARG A 33 -8.61 4.46 2.55
CA ARG A 33 -7.21 4.89 2.37
C ARG A 33 -6.43 4.94 3.68
N GLY A 34 -7.05 5.34 4.79
CA GLY A 34 -6.38 5.36 6.08
C GLY A 34 -6.12 3.96 6.63
N ARG A 35 -7.07 3.03 6.46
CA ARG A 35 -6.85 1.60 6.75
C ARG A 35 -5.71 1.02 5.92
N ASP A 36 -5.72 1.23 4.60
CA ASP A 36 -4.66 0.73 3.71
C ASP A 36 -3.27 1.26 4.14
N ARG A 37 -3.17 2.56 4.41
CA ARG A 37 -1.92 3.17 4.91
C ARG A 37 -1.47 2.55 6.22
N LEU A 38 -2.37 2.35 7.18
CA LEU A 38 -2.03 1.77 8.48
C LEU A 38 -1.55 0.32 8.33
N VAL A 39 -2.25 -0.50 7.55
CA VAL A 39 -1.83 -1.89 7.25
C VAL A 39 -0.44 -1.89 6.62
N ARG A 40 -0.15 -0.97 5.69
CA ARG A 40 1.16 -0.85 5.06
C ARG A 40 2.26 -0.47 6.05
N THR A 41 2.01 0.51 6.90
CA THR A 41 2.96 0.97 7.91
C THR A 41 3.26 -0.12 8.92
N LEU A 42 2.25 -0.84 9.40
CA LEU A 42 2.44 -1.98 10.30
C LEU A 42 3.19 -3.11 9.62
N CYS A 43 2.84 -3.45 8.37
CA CYS A 43 3.51 -4.48 7.60
C CYS A 43 5.02 -4.23 7.51
N TYR A 44 5.41 -3.06 6.97
CA TYR A 44 6.83 -2.74 6.81
C TYR A 44 7.52 -2.45 8.15
N GLY A 45 6.81 -1.90 9.13
CA GLY A 45 7.35 -1.70 10.48
C GLY A 45 7.69 -3.02 11.16
N CYS A 46 6.79 -3.99 11.12
CA CYS A 46 7.04 -5.34 11.63
C CYS A 46 8.12 -6.07 10.82
N GLN A 47 8.14 -5.92 9.49
CA GLN A 47 9.18 -6.52 8.65
C GLN A 47 10.57 -5.97 8.98
N LEU A 48 10.69 -4.65 9.12
CA LEU A 48 11.95 -3.98 9.47
C LEU A 48 12.40 -4.34 10.89
N ALA A 49 11.50 -4.26 11.87
CA ALA A 49 11.82 -4.60 13.26
C ALA A 49 12.17 -6.08 13.41
N GLY A 50 11.40 -6.97 12.78
CA GLY A 50 11.68 -8.40 12.76
C GLY A 50 13.02 -8.72 12.12
N GLY A 51 13.33 -8.11 10.97
CA GLY A 51 14.61 -8.27 10.29
C GLY A 51 15.81 -7.71 11.07
N ALA A 52 15.64 -6.56 11.73
CA ALA A 52 16.69 -5.97 12.55
C ALA A 52 16.97 -6.76 13.85
N LEU A 53 15.93 -7.38 14.42
CA LEU A 53 16.04 -8.24 15.62
C LEU A 53 16.48 -9.67 15.29
N ALA A 54 16.35 -10.09 14.03
CA ALA A 54 16.82 -11.38 13.54
C ALA A 54 18.35 -11.37 13.41
N GLY A 55 19.06 -11.40 14.55
CA GLY A 55 20.50 -11.65 14.56
C GLY A 55 20.85 -13.06 14.05
N PRO A 56 22.15 -13.40 13.89
CA PRO A 56 22.61 -14.68 13.35
C PRO A 56 22.14 -15.93 14.10
N GLN A 57 21.67 -15.76 15.34
CA GLN A 57 21.22 -16.82 16.25
C GLN A 57 19.76 -16.63 16.69
N ALA A 58 18.99 -15.81 15.97
CA ALA A 58 17.60 -15.52 16.35
C ALA A 58 16.73 -16.77 16.21
N SER A 59 16.05 -17.14 17.30
CA SER A 59 15.11 -18.27 17.28
C SER A 59 13.90 -17.94 16.38
N PRO A 60 13.46 -18.87 15.51
CA PRO A 60 12.25 -18.71 14.70
C PRO A 60 10.99 -18.46 15.53
N SER A 61 10.97 -18.89 16.79
CA SER A 61 9.84 -18.74 17.72
C SER A 61 9.94 -17.49 18.61
N GLY A 62 10.94 -16.63 18.40
CA GLY A 62 11.13 -15.39 19.16
C GLY A 62 10.32 -14.21 18.62
N LEU A 63 10.44 -13.07 19.30
CA LEU A 63 9.79 -11.80 18.88
C LEU A 63 10.09 -11.44 17.43
N ALA A 64 11.33 -11.64 16.96
CA ALA A 64 11.73 -11.40 15.58
C ALA A 64 10.90 -12.23 14.58
N GLY A 65 10.77 -13.54 14.84
CA GLY A 65 9.95 -14.44 14.03
C GLY A 65 8.47 -14.07 14.05
N SER A 66 7.93 -13.72 15.23
CA SER A 66 6.54 -13.26 15.35
C SER A 66 6.27 -11.97 14.57
N LEU A 67 7.18 -11.00 14.61
CA LEU A 67 7.06 -9.76 13.83
C LEU A 67 7.11 -10.03 12.32
N LEU A 68 8.01 -10.92 11.88
CA LEU A 68 8.07 -11.34 10.48
C LEU A 68 6.78 -12.07 10.06
N ALA A 69 6.24 -12.96 10.90
CA ALA A 69 4.96 -13.64 10.64
C ALA A 69 3.79 -12.65 10.53
N VAL A 70 3.71 -11.66 11.43
CA VAL A 70 2.71 -10.59 11.34
C VAL A 70 2.86 -9.81 10.04
N SER A 71 4.09 -9.43 9.66
CA SER A 71 4.32 -8.72 8.39
C SER A 71 3.88 -9.54 7.18
N ALA A 72 4.14 -10.86 7.18
CA ALA A 72 3.73 -11.75 6.10
C ALA A 72 2.20 -11.83 5.98
N GLN A 73 1.48 -11.93 7.10
CA GLN A 73 0.01 -11.93 7.10
C GLN A 73 -0.59 -10.60 6.65
N LEU A 74 -0.03 -9.48 7.10
CA LEU A 74 -0.46 -8.15 6.64
C LEU A 74 -0.19 -7.95 5.15
N ASN A 75 0.95 -8.43 4.64
CA ASN A 75 1.26 -8.40 3.21
C ASN A 75 0.28 -9.26 2.40
N ALA A 76 0.01 -10.49 2.84
CA ALA A 76 -0.97 -11.38 2.20
C ALA A 76 -2.38 -10.77 2.18
N CYS A 77 -2.80 -10.13 3.27
CA CYS A 77 -4.07 -9.40 3.33
C CYS A 77 -4.12 -8.26 2.30
N ARG A 78 -3.04 -7.48 2.17
CA ARG A 78 -2.94 -6.41 1.17
C ARG A 78 -3.03 -6.95 -0.26
N THR A 79 -2.34 -8.05 -0.56
CA THR A 79 -2.43 -8.70 -1.88
C THR A 79 -3.84 -9.18 -2.16
N ALA A 80 -4.52 -9.80 -1.18
CA ALA A 80 -5.92 -10.22 -1.36
C ALA A 80 -6.88 -9.04 -1.60
N LEU A 81 -6.71 -7.92 -0.88
CA LEU A 81 -7.54 -6.73 -1.08
C LEU A 81 -7.30 -6.07 -2.44
N ARG A 82 -6.06 -6.08 -2.90
CA ARG A 82 -5.65 -5.51 -4.20
C ARG A 82 -6.29 -6.21 -5.39
N LEU A 83 -6.71 -7.47 -5.25
CA LEU A 83 -7.54 -8.16 -6.25
C LEU A 83 -8.80 -7.36 -6.61
N PHE A 84 -9.39 -6.66 -5.63
CA PHE A 84 -10.55 -5.81 -5.86
C PHE A 84 -10.19 -4.47 -6.52
N ASP A 85 -8.95 -4.00 -6.36
CA ASP A 85 -8.44 -2.79 -7.00
C ASP A 85 -7.96 -3.04 -8.45
N ASP A 86 -7.64 -4.29 -8.83
CA ASP A 86 -7.16 -4.66 -10.17
C ASP A 86 -8.14 -4.26 -11.28
N LEU A 87 -9.45 -4.40 -11.05
CA LEU A 87 -10.48 -3.99 -12.02
C LEU A 87 -10.50 -2.48 -12.22
N ALA A 88 -10.34 -1.71 -11.13
CA ALA A 88 -10.24 -0.26 -11.20
C ALA A 88 -8.95 0.16 -11.92
N MET A 89 -7.86 -0.59 -11.76
CA MET A 89 -6.63 -0.33 -12.51
C MET A 89 -6.75 -0.69 -13.99
N LEU A 90 -7.42 -1.79 -14.31
CA LEU A 90 -7.68 -2.19 -15.70
C LEU A 90 -8.56 -1.17 -16.41
N SER A 91 -9.60 -0.67 -15.74
CA SER A 91 -10.46 0.39 -16.29
C SER A 91 -9.67 1.69 -16.50
N TYR A 92 -8.82 2.07 -15.55
CA TYR A 92 -7.89 3.19 -15.70
C TYR A 92 -6.96 3.00 -16.91
N SER A 93 -6.31 1.85 -17.01
CA SER A 93 -5.35 1.54 -18.09
C SER A 93 -6.02 1.57 -19.46
N ARG A 94 -7.24 1.04 -19.57
CA ARG A 94 -8.06 1.10 -20.79
C ARG A 94 -8.45 2.54 -21.15
N SER A 95 -8.79 3.34 -20.15
CA SER A 95 -9.18 4.75 -20.34
C SER A 95 -7.99 5.61 -20.75
N TYR A 96 -6.81 5.32 -20.21
CA TYR A 96 -5.55 5.98 -20.58
C TYR A 96 -5.10 5.59 -22.00
N GLY A 97 -5.27 4.32 -22.40
CA GLY A 97 -4.93 3.84 -23.73
C GLY A 97 -3.44 4.06 -24.05
N LEU A 98 -3.15 4.77 -25.14
CA LEU A 98 -1.79 5.17 -25.53
C LEU A 98 -1.38 6.55 -24.99
N GLY A 99 -2.18 7.11 -24.09
CA GLY A 99 -2.00 8.42 -23.47
C GLY A 99 -2.47 9.60 -24.34
N PRO A 100 -2.63 10.79 -23.73
CA PRO A 100 -3.08 12.00 -24.42
C PRO A 100 -2.09 12.41 -25.53
N LYS A 101 -2.61 12.96 -26.65
CA LYS A 101 -1.75 13.35 -27.79
C LYS A 101 -0.94 14.62 -27.52
N ASP A 102 -1.43 15.43 -26.59
CA ASP A 102 -0.86 16.66 -26.06
C ASP A 102 0.24 16.44 -25.01
N GLU A 103 0.41 15.21 -24.51
CA GLU A 103 1.50 14.83 -23.62
C GLU A 103 2.81 14.59 -24.41
N ASP A 104 3.94 14.99 -23.82
CA ASP A 104 5.28 14.76 -24.38
C ASP A 104 5.46 13.28 -24.74
N GLY A 105 5.97 13.00 -25.95
CA GLY A 105 6.03 11.63 -26.48
C GLY A 105 6.83 10.65 -25.60
N LEU A 106 7.86 11.15 -24.91
CA LEU A 106 8.66 10.38 -23.95
C LEU A 106 7.84 10.07 -22.69
N VAL A 107 7.20 11.07 -22.08
CA VAL A 107 6.37 10.92 -20.87
C VAL A 107 5.21 9.96 -21.16
N ARG A 108 4.56 10.12 -22.31
CA ARG A 108 3.49 9.24 -22.78
C ARG A 108 3.97 7.80 -22.94
N GLY A 109 5.13 7.60 -23.57
CA GLY A 109 5.74 6.27 -23.72
C GLY A 109 6.04 5.61 -22.37
N LEU A 110 6.64 6.36 -21.44
CA LEU A 110 6.94 5.87 -20.08
C LEU A 110 5.67 5.55 -19.30
N SER A 111 4.62 6.35 -19.42
CA SER A 111 3.30 6.09 -18.80
C SER A 111 2.66 4.81 -19.33
N VAL A 112 2.68 4.59 -20.65
CA VAL A 112 2.17 3.35 -21.25
C VAL A 112 2.98 2.14 -20.77
N LEU A 113 4.30 2.23 -20.78
CA LEU A 113 5.17 1.16 -20.27
C LEU A 113 4.93 0.88 -18.79
N CYS A 114 4.71 1.92 -17.98
CA CYS A 114 4.41 1.79 -16.55
C CYS A 114 3.06 1.08 -16.36
N ASN A 115 2.04 1.43 -17.13
CA ASN A 115 0.75 0.74 -17.11
C ASN A 115 0.89 -0.74 -17.50
N VAL A 116 1.68 -1.07 -18.52
CA VAL A 116 1.95 -2.46 -18.91
C VAL A 116 2.67 -3.21 -17.80
N ALA A 117 3.73 -2.63 -17.23
CA ALA A 117 4.47 -3.23 -16.12
C ALA A 117 3.55 -3.52 -14.92
N ASN A 118 2.67 -2.56 -14.59
CA ASN A 118 1.67 -2.71 -13.54
C ASN A 118 0.68 -3.84 -13.87
N GLN A 119 0.10 -3.87 -15.08
CA GLN A 119 -0.84 -4.92 -15.51
C GLN A 119 -0.25 -6.33 -15.50
N LEU A 120 1.07 -6.47 -15.68
CA LEU A 120 1.76 -7.76 -15.54
C LEU A 120 2.12 -8.07 -14.09
N TYR A 121 2.51 -7.05 -13.31
CA TYR A 121 2.89 -7.18 -11.92
C TYR A 121 1.76 -7.76 -11.06
N TYR A 122 0.54 -7.21 -11.16
CA TYR A 122 -0.58 -7.62 -10.32
C TYR A 122 -0.92 -9.11 -10.48
N PRO A 123 -1.15 -9.67 -11.69
CA PRO A 123 -1.40 -11.09 -11.85
C PRO A 123 -0.28 -11.98 -11.31
N CYS A 124 0.99 -11.61 -11.55
CA CYS A 124 2.12 -12.37 -11.02
C CYS A 124 2.12 -12.41 -9.48
N GLU A 125 1.83 -11.28 -8.83
CA GLU A 125 1.71 -11.19 -7.38
C GLU A 125 0.56 -12.07 -6.85
N HIS A 126 -0.60 -12.03 -7.49
CA HIS A 126 -1.75 -12.84 -7.08
C HIS A 126 -1.50 -14.34 -7.25
N VAL A 127 -0.83 -14.76 -8.32
CA VAL A 127 -0.46 -16.17 -8.52
C VAL A 127 0.54 -16.62 -7.45
N ALA A 128 1.52 -15.78 -7.09
CA ALA A 128 2.46 -16.06 -6.02
C ALA A 128 1.76 -16.24 -4.67
N TRP A 129 0.87 -15.31 -4.32
CA TRP A 129 0.06 -15.38 -3.10
C TRP A 129 -0.87 -16.59 -3.08
N ALA A 130 -1.57 -16.89 -4.17
CA ALA A 130 -2.48 -18.02 -4.26
C ALA A 130 -1.74 -19.36 -4.12
N ALA A 131 -0.51 -19.45 -4.64
CA ALA A 131 0.37 -20.59 -4.43
C ALA A 131 0.78 -20.72 -2.95
N ASP A 132 1.21 -19.64 -2.30
CA ASP A 132 1.58 -19.65 -0.87
C ASP A 132 0.39 -19.99 0.04
N ALA A 133 -0.82 -19.57 -0.34
CA ALA A 133 -2.05 -19.87 0.39
C ALA A 133 -2.58 -21.31 0.14
N GLY A 134 -1.93 -22.09 -0.74
CA GLY A 134 -2.37 -23.43 -1.11
C GLY A 134 -3.61 -23.48 -2.01
N VAL A 135 -4.02 -22.34 -2.58
CA VAL A 135 -5.13 -22.26 -3.56
C VAL A 135 -4.70 -22.85 -4.91
N LEU A 136 -3.44 -22.66 -5.29
CA LEU A 136 -2.86 -23.22 -6.51
C LEU A 136 -1.77 -24.25 -6.17
N PRO A 137 -1.77 -25.45 -6.79
CA PRO A 137 -0.76 -26.47 -6.55
C PRO A 137 0.52 -26.23 -7.38
N ILE A 138 1.11 -25.03 -7.24
CA ILE A 138 2.32 -24.62 -7.97
C ILE A 138 3.32 -23.96 -7.00
N GLY A 139 4.59 -23.85 -7.40
CA GLY A 139 5.58 -23.14 -6.60
C GLY A 139 5.45 -21.61 -6.73
N SER A 140 5.41 -20.90 -5.60
CA SER A 140 5.26 -19.43 -5.54
C SER A 140 6.53 -18.65 -5.91
N GLN A 141 7.71 -19.22 -5.66
CA GLN A 141 8.99 -18.49 -5.73
C GLN A 141 9.27 -17.80 -7.06
N ARG A 142 8.98 -18.46 -8.18
CA ARG A 142 9.17 -17.88 -9.53
C ARG A 142 8.26 -16.68 -9.75
N TRP A 143 7.02 -16.76 -9.27
CA TRP A 143 6.02 -15.70 -9.39
C TRP A 143 6.36 -14.50 -8.53
N TRP A 144 6.86 -14.71 -7.30
CA TRP A 144 7.41 -13.64 -6.46
C TRP A 144 8.62 -12.94 -7.10
N THR A 145 9.51 -13.70 -7.75
CA THR A 145 10.67 -13.12 -8.44
C THR A 145 10.22 -12.25 -9.61
N LEU A 146 9.27 -12.74 -10.42
CA LEU A 146 8.70 -11.99 -11.54
C LEU A 146 7.95 -10.74 -11.08
N SER A 147 7.10 -10.85 -10.05
CA SER A 147 6.35 -9.70 -9.53
C SER A 147 7.29 -8.64 -8.96
N THR A 148 8.32 -9.04 -8.22
CA THR A 148 9.35 -8.11 -7.70
C THR A 148 10.09 -7.40 -8.84
N GLY A 149 10.46 -8.12 -9.89
CA GLY A 149 11.11 -7.54 -11.07
C GLY A 149 10.23 -6.54 -11.81
N LEU A 150 8.97 -6.88 -12.05
CA LEU A 150 7.99 -6.00 -12.71
C LEU A 150 7.69 -4.75 -11.88
N TRP A 151 7.60 -4.89 -10.56
CA TRP A 151 7.45 -3.78 -9.62
C TRP A 151 8.68 -2.85 -9.63
N ALA A 152 9.89 -3.41 -9.57
CA ALA A 152 11.11 -2.61 -9.65
C ALA A 152 11.22 -1.86 -10.99
N PHE A 153 10.82 -2.52 -12.09
CA PHE A 153 10.78 -1.90 -13.41
C PHE A 153 9.75 -0.76 -13.49
N SER A 154 8.54 -0.94 -12.94
CA SER A 154 7.53 0.14 -12.92
C SER A 154 7.97 1.32 -12.06
N LEU A 155 8.69 1.08 -10.95
CA LEU A 155 9.29 2.12 -10.13
C LEU A 155 10.34 2.91 -10.90
N LEU A 156 11.22 2.24 -11.65
CA LEU A 156 12.22 2.89 -12.49
C LEU A 156 11.56 3.78 -13.56
N LEU A 157 10.55 3.26 -14.26
CA LEU A 157 9.79 4.04 -15.24
C LEU A 157 9.11 5.24 -14.61
N GLY A 158 8.58 5.08 -13.39
CA GLY A 158 7.96 6.16 -12.64
C GLY A 158 8.93 7.28 -12.23
N ILE A 159 10.22 6.95 -12.02
CA ILE A 159 11.27 7.94 -11.74
C ILE A 159 11.70 8.67 -13.03
N LEU A 160 11.65 7.99 -14.18
CA LEU A 160 12.05 8.55 -15.47
C LEU A 160 10.98 9.43 -16.13
N ARG A 161 9.71 9.27 -15.73
CA ARG A 161 8.53 9.96 -16.27
C ARG A 161 8.35 11.34 -15.64
#